data_AF-A0A2D6I0F1-F1
#
_entry.id   AF-A0A2D6I0F1-F1
#
_cell.length_a   1.000
_cell.length_b   1.000
_cell.length_c   1.000
_cell.angle_alpha   90.00
_cell.angle_beta   90.00
_cell.angle_gamma   90.00
#
_symmetry.space_group_name_H-M   'P 1'
#
loop_
_entity.id
_entity.type
_entity.pdbx_description
1 polymer ?
#
loop_
_entity_poly.entity_id
_entity_poly.type
_entity_poly.pdbx_seq_one_letter_code
_entity_poly.pdbx_strand_id
1 'polypeptide(L)'
;MGQSHFEQNPSDPPSRLQRSLGLGSAVVVGVSAMVGTGVFAVWQGALERSGRWLVAAVVLAAVVAALNATSTARLAARHPEAGGVYAYGRIYFGRPVGVVAGVVFIIGKTASASAAALTIGLYVWPQHATQVALGAIAIA
;
A
#
# COMPACT_ATOMS: atom_id res chain seq x y z
N MET A 1 30.76 -20.57 -21.62
CA MET A 1 29.49 -20.51 -20.84
C MET A 1 29.83 -20.43 -19.36
N GLY A 2 30.03 -19.21 -18.84
CA GLY A 2 30.45 -18.98 -17.45
C GLY A 2 29.27 -18.93 -16.51
N GLN A 3 29.25 -19.81 -15.51
CA GLN A 3 28.33 -19.72 -14.38
C GLN A 3 28.79 -18.57 -13.48
N SER A 4 28.04 -17.47 -13.46
CA SER A 4 28.13 -16.48 -12.39
C SER A 4 27.46 -17.06 -11.14
N HIS A 5 28.21 -17.92 -10.45
CA HIS A 5 27.98 -18.19 -9.04
C HIS A 5 27.98 -16.85 -8.30
N PHE A 6 26.82 -16.44 -7.78
CA PHE A 6 26.75 -15.38 -6.77
C PHE A 6 27.41 -15.94 -5.50
N GLU A 7 28.72 -15.78 -5.42
CA GLU A 7 29.49 -16.03 -4.21
C GLU A 7 29.08 -14.95 -3.19
N GLN A 8 28.18 -15.32 -2.26
CA GLN A 8 27.88 -14.48 -1.12
C GLN A 8 29.13 -14.39 -0.26
N ASN A 9 29.75 -13.21 -0.24
CA ASN A 9 30.91 -12.94 0.60
C ASN A 9 30.48 -13.05 2.08
N PRO A 10 31.07 -13.94 2.90
CA PRO A 10 30.68 -14.13 4.30
C PRO A 10 30.83 -12.88 5.19
N SER A 11 31.47 -11.82 4.68
CA SER A 11 31.57 -10.50 5.33
C SER A 11 30.48 -9.51 4.94
N ASP A 12 29.54 -9.84 4.04
CA ASP A 12 28.36 -8.99 3.83
C ASP A 12 27.50 -9.04 5.09
N PRO A 13 27.28 -7.90 5.78
CA PRO A 13 26.38 -7.89 6.93
C PRO A 13 25.01 -8.38 6.44
N PRO A 14 24.32 -9.25 7.20
CA PRO A 14 22.98 -9.67 6.82
C PRO A 14 22.14 -8.42 6.59
N SER A 15 21.64 -8.24 5.38
CA SER A 15 20.86 -7.07 4.92
C SER A 15 19.46 -7.07 5.54
N ARG A 16 19.40 -7.17 6.86
CA ARG A 16 18.19 -7.19 7.65
C ARG A 16 17.84 -5.76 8.02
N LEU A 17 16.66 -5.32 7.63
CA LEU A 17 16.12 -4.01 8.02
C LEU A 17 16.15 -3.87 9.55
N GLN A 18 16.71 -2.75 10.02
CA GLN A 18 16.75 -2.42 11.44
C GLN A 18 15.33 -2.08 11.92
N ARG A 19 14.88 -2.71 13.00
CA ARG A 19 13.59 -2.38 13.63
C ARG A 19 13.72 -1.06 14.39
N SER A 20 13.32 0.03 13.74
CA SER A 20 13.35 1.38 14.31
C SER A 20 11.97 1.93 14.70
N LEU A 21 10.88 1.33 14.21
CA LEU A 21 9.51 1.79 14.48
C LEU A 21 8.96 1.16 15.77
N GLY A 22 8.63 2.01 16.75
CA GLY A 22 7.80 1.64 17.90
C GLY A 22 6.30 1.65 17.56
N LEU A 23 5.46 1.20 18.48
CA LEU A 23 4.00 1.12 18.27
C LEU A 23 3.39 2.49 17.90
N GLY A 24 3.73 3.54 18.63
CA GLY A 24 3.21 4.89 18.37
C GLY A 24 3.54 5.39 16.97
N SER A 25 4.82 5.32 16.57
CA SER A 25 5.25 5.69 15.21
C SER A 25 4.60 4.82 14.13
N ALA A 26 4.40 3.53 14.38
CA ALA A 26 3.74 2.63 13.44
C ALA A 26 2.25 2.99 13.26
N VAL A 27 1.55 3.33 14.36
CA VAL A 27 0.16 3.81 14.32
C VAL A 27 0.07 5.13 13.55
N VAL A 28 0.96 6.09 13.84
CA VAL A 28 0.98 7.38 13.14
C VAL A 28 1.18 7.19 11.63
N VAL A 29 2.14 6.35 11.22
CA VAL A 29 2.38 6.03 9.80
C VAL A 29 1.16 5.34 9.16
N GLY A 30 0.52 4.41 9.89
CA GLY A 30 -0.67 3.73 9.40
C GLY A 30 -1.87 4.66 9.21
N VAL A 31 -2.16 5.49 10.20
CA VAL A 31 -3.28 6.45 10.17
C VAL A 31 -3.05 7.51 9.10
N SER A 32 -1.85 8.07 8.99
CA SER A 32 -1.55 9.07 7.96
C SER A 32 -1.69 8.51 6.55
N ALA A 33 -1.25 7.26 6.32
CA ALA A 33 -1.41 6.58 5.05
C ALA A 33 -2.87 6.28 4.67
N MET A 34 -3.75 6.02 5.65
CA MET A 34 -5.18 5.76 5.39
C MET A 34 -5.98 7.05 5.18
N VAL A 35 -5.76 8.05 6.03
CA VAL A 35 -6.50 9.33 5.96
C VAL A 35 -6.14 10.08 4.70
N GLY A 36 -4.85 10.09 4.31
CA GLY A 36 -4.23 10.84 3.21
C GLY A 36 -5.15 11.16 2.03
N THR A 37 -5.02 10.44 0.92
CA THR A 37 -5.87 10.69 -0.27
C THR A 37 -7.31 10.28 -0.06
N GLY A 38 -7.55 9.26 0.78
CA GLY A 38 -8.86 8.62 0.95
C GLY A 38 -9.96 9.61 1.34
N VAL A 39 -9.71 10.47 2.32
CA VAL A 39 -10.71 11.43 2.83
C VAL A 39 -11.00 12.56 1.82
N PHE A 40 -10.13 12.84 0.86
CA PHE A 40 -10.36 13.93 -0.10
C PHE A 40 -10.97 13.46 -1.42
N ALA A 41 -10.77 12.19 -1.79
CA ALA A 41 -11.09 11.70 -3.14
C ALA A 41 -12.38 10.87 -3.25
N VAL A 42 -12.81 10.17 -2.19
CA VAL A 42 -13.78 9.06 -2.37
C VAL A 42 -15.25 9.44 -2.24
N TRP A 43 -15.56 10.62 -1.68
CA TRP A 43 -16.93 10.93 -1.24
C TRP A 43 -17.94 11.11 -2.37
N GLN A 44 -17.61 11.87 -3.43
CA GLN A 44 -18.55 12.09 -4.53
C GLN A 44 -18.93 10.77 -5.20
N GLY A 45 -17.93 9.95 -5.55
CA GLY A 45 -18.18 8.64 -6.14
C GLY A 45 -18.92 7.66 -5.21
N ALA A 46 -18.71 7.76 -3.89
CA ALA A 46 -19.44 6.97 -2.91
C ALA A 46 -20.90 7.43 -2.77
N LEU A 47 -21.15 8.74 -2.75
CA LEU A 47 -22.49 9.33 -2.73
C LEU A 47 -23.29 8.95 -3.98
N GLU A 48 -22.68 9.03 -5.16
CA GLU A 48 -23.33 8.64 -6.42
C GLU A 48 -23.75 7.17 -6.45
N ARG A 49 -22.93 6.28 -5.87
CA ARG A 49 -23.17 4.82 -5.88
C ARG A 49 -24.05 4.34 -4.75
N SER A 50 -23.92 4.91 -3.55
CA SER A 50 -24.64 4.46 -2.35
C SER A 50 -25.83 5.33 -2.00
N GLY A 51 -25.85 6.61 -2.41
CA GLY A 51 -26.91 7.56 -2.09
C GLY A 51 -27.22 7.60 -0.60
N ARG A 52 -28.49 7.35 -0.25
CA ARG A 52 -28.96 7.30 1.15
C ARG A 52 -28.26 6.23 2.00
N TRP A 53 -27.68 5.21 1.38
CA TRP A 53 -27.00 4.11 2.06
C TRP A 53 -25.52 4.39 2.32
N LEU A 54 -25.03 5.60 2.06
CA LEU A 54 -23.60 5.95 2.23
C LEU A 54 -23.08 5.54 3.61
N VAL A 55 -23.79 5.88 4.69
CA VAL A 55 -23.36 5.55 6.06
C VAL A 55 -23.26 4.02 6.25
N ALA A 56 -24.25 3.28 5.78
CA ALA A 56 -24.22 1.81 5.86
C ALA A 56 -23.07 1.21 5.04
N ALA A 57 -22.81 1.75 3.84
CA ALA A 57 -21.69 1.34 2.99
C ALA A 57 -20.33 1.63 3.65
N VAL A 58 -20.18 2.79 4.31
CA VAL A 58 -18.96 3.14 5.05
C VAL A 58 -18.75 2.21 6.24
N VAL A 59 -19.81 1.91 7.02
CA VAL A 59 -19.72 0.96 8.13
C VAL A 59 -19.31 -0.42 7.64
N LEU A 60 -19.91 -0.90 6.53
CA LEU A 60 -19.54 -2.18 5.93
C LEU A 60 -18.07 -2.18 5.46
N ALA A 61 -17.63 -1.12 4.80
CA ALA A 61 -16.24 -0.97 4.38
C ALA A 61 -15.26 -0.99 5.57
N ALA A 62 -15.62 -0.33 6.67
CA ALA A 62 -14.81 -0.32 7.90
C ALA A 62 -14.69 -1.71 8.52
N VAL A 63 -15.77 -2.50 8.54
CA VAL A 63 -15.75 -3.89 9.01
C VAL A 63 -14.83 -4.74 8.14
N VAL A 64 -14.96 -4.65 6.81
CA VAL A 64 -14.10 -5.41 5.87
C VAL A 64 -12.62 -5.02 6.05
N ALA A 65 -12.32 -3.73 6.20
CA ALA A 65 -10.97 -3.25 6.45
C ALA A 65 -10.40 -3.78 7.78
N ALA A 66 -11.20 -3.81 8.85
CA ALA A 66 -10.77 -4.34 10.14
C ALA A 66 -10.48 -5.86 10.08
N LEU A 67 -11.30 -6.62 9.36
CA LEU A 67 -11.06 -8.05 9.14
C LEU A 67 -9.78 -8.29 8.33
N ASN A 68 -9.54 -7.48 7.28
CA ASN A 68 -8.31 -7.54 6.51
C ASN A 68 -7.08 -7.21 7.37
N ALA A 69 -7.11 -6.09 8.10
CA ALA A 69 -6.01 -5.64 8.95
C ALA A 69 -5.68 -6.67 10.05
N THR A 70 -6.69 -7.25 10.70
CA THR A 70 -6.47 -8.28 11.73
C THR A 70 -5.89 -9.58 11.15
N SER A 71 -6.33 -10.00 9.98
CA SER A 71 -5.74 -11.14 9.26
C SER A 71 -4.26 -10.90 8.94
N THR A 72 -3.93 -9.74 8.37
CA THR A 72 -2.54 -9.36 8.06
C THR A 72 -1.68 -9.21 9.32
N ALA A 73 -2.22 -8.64 10.40
CA ALA A 73 -1.51 -8.50 11.67
C ALA A 73 -1.15 -9.86 12.28
N ARG A 74 -2.06 -10.85 12.23
CA ARG A 74 -1.78 -12.22 12.66
C ARG A 74 -0.67 -12.86 11.82
N LEU A 75 -0.66 -12.60 10.52
CA LEU A 75 0.35 -13.12 9.62
C LEU A 75 1.72 -12.48 9.85
N ALA A 76 1.77 -11.17 10.07
CA ALA A 76 2.98 -10.43 10.42
C ALA A 76 3.55 -10.84 11.79
N ALA A 77 2.68 -11.17 12.75
CA ALA A 77 3.10 -11.69 14.06
C ALA A 77 3.72 -13.09 13.96
N ARG A 78 3.18 -13.95 13.07
CA ARG A 78 3.70 -15.31 12.84
C ARG A 78 4.95 -15.34 11.97
N HIS A 79 5.00 -14.49 10.94
CA HIS A 79 6.09 -14.40 9.97
C HIS A 79 6.66 -12.98 9.99
N PRO A 80 7.56 -12.68 10.94
CA PRO A 80 8.09 -11.33 11.15
C PRO A 80 9.18 -10.96 10.14
N GLU A 81 8.90 -11.13 8.85
CA GLU A 81 9.76 -10.78 7.73
C GLU A 81 9.28 -9.52 7.00
N ALA A 82 10.21 -8.70 6.53
CA ALA A 82 9.90 -7.57 5.69
C ALA A 82 9.62 -8.06 4.26
N GLY A 83 8.37 -7.95 3.81
CA GLY A 83 7.97 -8.40 2.48
C GLY A 83 6.46 -8.41 2.21
N GLY A 84 5.62 -8.29 3.25
CA GLY A 84 4.18 -8.16 3.10
C GLY A 84 3.54 -9.30 2.30
N VAL A 85 2.66 -8.96 1.36
CA VAL A 85 1.86 -9.95 0.61
C VAL A 85 2.71 -10.90 -0.25
N TYR A 86 3.88 -10.45 -0.75
CA TYR A 86 4.83 -11.28 -1.48
C TYR A 86 5.40 -12.38 -0.57
N ALA A 87 5.89 -11.97 0.60
CA ALA A 87 6.48 -12.83 1.62
C ALA A 87 5.49 -13.93 2.03
N TYR A 88 4.26 -13.52 2.39
CA TYR A 88 3.21 -14.44 2.79
C TYR A 88 2.76 -15.37 1.65
N GLY A 89 2.56 -14.83 0.44
CA GLY A 89 2.23 -15.64 -0.73
C GLY A 89 3.31 -16.69 -1.04
N ARG A 90 4.58 -16.31 -0.90
CA ARG A 90 5.72 -17.21 -1.07
C ARG A 90 5.77 -18.31 -0.02
N ILE A 91 5.53 -17.98 1.24
CA ILE A 91 5.57 -18.96 2.35
C ILE A 91 4.49 -20.04 2.18
N TYR A 92 3.26 -19.65 1.85
CA TYR A 92 2.12 -20.58 1.84
C TYR A 92 1.85 -21.24 0.49
N PHE A 93 2.18 -20.59 -0.63
CA PHE A 93 1.82 -21.03 -1.98
C PHE A 93 3.02 -21.13 -2.94
N GLY A 94 4.24 -20.89 -2.43
CA GLY A 94 5.46 -20.93 -3.22
C GLY A 94 5.73 -19.65 -4.02
N ARG A 95 6.90 -19.62 -4.64
CA ARG A 95 7.45 -18.45 -5.35
C ARG A 95 6.55 -17.86 -6.45
N PRO A 96 5.89 -18.64 -7.35
CA PRO A 96 5.13 -18.03 -8.45
C PRO A 96 3.95 -17.21 -7.94
N VAL A 97 3.21 -17.72 -6.95
CA VAL A 97 2.07 -17.00 -6.34
C VAL A 97 2.56 -15.78 -5.55
N GLY A 98 3.67 -15.92 -4.81
CA GLY A 98 4.29 -14.78 -4.13
C GLY A 98 4.64 -13.64 -5.10
N VAL A 99 5.27 -13.96 -6.24
CA VAL A 99 5.63 -12.98 -7.27
C VAL A 99 4.38 -12.28 -7.84
N VAL A 100 3.34 -13.04 -8.20
CA VAL A 100 2.08 -12.45 -8.70
C VAL A 100 1.45 -11.52 -7.66
N ALA A 101 1.40 -11.94 -6.39
CA ALA A 101 0.88 -11.11 -5.31
C ALA A 101 1.69 -9.81 -5.13
N GLY A 102 3.02 -9.90 -5.23
CA GLY A 102 3.91 -8.74 -5.18
C GLY A 102 3.70 -7.78 -6.36
N VAL A 103 3.62 -8.30 -7.58
CA VAL A 103 3.41 -7.48 -8.80
C VAL A 103 2.06 -6.77 -8.74
N VAL A 104 0.98 -7.47 -8.39
CA VAL A 104 -0.35 -6.87 -8.24
C VAL A 104 -0.34 -5.80 -7.14
N PHE A 105 0.36 -6.03 -6.03
CA PHE A 105 0.48 -5.04 -4.96
C PHE A 105 1.20 -3.77 -5.42
N ILE A 106 2.30 -3.90 -6.17
CA ILE A 106 3.05 -2.76 -6.72
C ILE A 106 2.16 -1.98 -7.69
N ILE A 107 1.48 -2.66 -8.63
CA ILE A 107 0.56 -2.01 -9.58
C ILE A 107 -0.52 -1.23 -8.82
N GLY A 108 -1.13 -1.83 -7.79
CA GLY A 108 -2.14 -1.17 -6.97
C GLY A 108 -1.59 0.05 -6.23
N LYS A 109 -0.38 -0.04 -5.67
CA LYS A 109 0.29 1.10 -5.00
C LYS A 109 0.63 2.23 -5.97
N THR A 110 1.07 1.91 -7.19
CA THR A 110 1.33 2.91 -8.23
C THR A 110 0.04 3.60 -8.66
N ALA A 111 -1.04 2.85 -8.90
CA ALA A 111 -2.35 3.42 -9.21
C ALA A 111 -2.87 4.33 -8.08
N SER A 112 -2.64 3.94 -6.81
CA SER A 112 -2.98 4.76 -5.64
C SER A 112 -2.16 6.05 -5.58
N ALA A 113 -0.87 6.02 -5.91
CA ALA A 113 -0.04 7.22 -5.98
C ALA A 113 -0.50 8.15 -7.11
N SER A 114 -0.83 7.62 -8.28
CA SER A 114 -1.42 8.41 -9.37
C SER A 114 -2.74 9.06 -8.98
N ALA A 115 -3.62 8.34 -8.27
CA ALA A 115 -4.86 8.90 -7.75
C ALA A 115 -4.62 10.01 -6.71
N ALA A 116 -3.59 9.86 -5.85
CA ALA A 116 -3.17 10.90 -4.92
C ALA A 116 -2.73 12.18 -5.65
N ALA A 117 -1.87 12.04 -6.67
CA ALA A 117 -1.42 13.15 -7.48
C ALA A 117 -2.58 13.84 -8.22
N LEU A 118 -3.51 13.07 -8.77
CA LEU A 118 -4.73 13.62 -9.39
C LEU A 118 -5.61 14.37 -8.38
N THR A 119 -5.72 13.87 -7.15
CA THR A 119 -6.45 14.55 -6.09
C THR A 119 -5.81 15.91 -5.78
N ILE A 120 -4.48 15.99 -5.71
CA ILE A 120 -3.78 17.28 -5.57
C ILE A 120 -4.14 18.20 -6.73
N GLY A 121 -4.06 17.72 -7.97
CA GLY A 121 -4.42 18.52 -9.16
C GLY A 121 -5.84 19.06 -9.13
N LEU A 122 -6.81 18.24 -8.71
CA LEU A 122 -8.22 18.64 -8.60
C LEU A 122 -8.47 19.71 -7.54
N TYR A 123 -7.69 19.73 -6.45
CA TYR A 123 -7.84 20.74 -5.39
C TYR A 123 -7.04 22.02 -5.67
N VAL A 124 -5.87 21.91 -6.30
CA VAL A 124 -4.98 23.05 -6.56
C VAL A 124 -5.40 23.82 -7.81
N TRP A 125 -5.65 23.12 -8.93
CA TRP A 125 -6.02 23.75 -10.20
C TRP A 125 -6.94 22.85 -11.03
N PRO A 126 -8.26 22.90 -10.80
CA PRO A 126 -9.22 21.98 -11.42
C PRO A 126 -9.16 21.94 -12.95
N GLN A 127 -8.95 23.09 -13.61
CA GLN A 127 -8.90 23.20 -15.06
C GLN A 127 -7.66 22.53 -15.69
N HIS A 128 -6.57 22.40 -14.91
CA HIS A 128 -5.30 21.81 -15.36
C HIS A 128 -4.87 20.64 -14.44
N ALA A 129 -5.83 19.94 -13.85
CA ALA A 129 -5.58 18.94 -12.82
C ALA A 129 -4.56 17.87 -13.24
N THR A 130 -4.61 17.40 -14.49
CA THR A 130 -3.65 16.42 -15.03
C THR A 130 -2.23 16.96 -15.08
N GLN A 131 -2.04 18.23 -15.46
CA GLN A 131 -0.70 18.84 -15.54
C GLN A 131 -0.10 19.02 -14.14
N VAL A 132 -0.91 19.48 -13.18
CA VAL A 132 -0.50 19.59 -11.77
C VAL A 132 -0.18 18.21 -11.18
N ALA A 133 -0.97 17.19 -11.51
CA ALA A 133 -0.72 15.82 -11.06
C ALA A 133 0.59 15.26 -11.61
N LEU A 134 0.87 15.47 -12.90
CA LEU A 134 2.16 15.07 -13.51
C LEU A 134 3.33 15.81 -12.88
N GLY A 135 3.18 17.11 -12.63
CA GLY A 135 4.16 17.91 -11.89
C GLY A 135 4.40 17.37 -10.48
N ALA A 136 3.33 17.03 -9.74
CA ALA A 136 3.41 16.43 -8.41
C ALA A 136 4.12 15.08 -8.42
N ILE A 137 3.88 14.24 -9.44
CA ILE A 137 4.60 12.96 -9.60
C ILE A 137 6.08 13.20 -9.91
N ALA A 138 6.42 14.22 -10.71
CA ALA A 138 7.79 14.49 -11.11
C ALA A 138 8.69 15.01 -9.97
N ILE A 139 8.11 15.60 -8.92
CA ILE A 139 8.84 16.16 -7.78
C ILE A 139 8.78 15.31 -6.50
N ALA A 140 7.98 14.23 -6.50
CA ALA A 140 7.81 13.31 -5.37
C ALA A 140 8.90 12.24 -5.32
#